data_AF-A0A940L4S7-F1
#
_entry.id   AF-A0A940L4S7-F1
#
_cell.length_a   1.000
_cell.length_b   1.000
_cell.length_c   1.000
_cell.angle_alpha   90.00
_cell.angle_beta   90.00
_cell.angle_gamma   90.00
#
_symmetry.space_group_name_H-M   'P 1'
#
loop_
_entity.id
_entity.type
_entity.pdbx_description
1 polymer ?
#
loop_
_entity_poly.entity_id
_entity_poly.type
_entity_poly.pdbx_seq_one_letter_code
_entity_poly.pdbx_strand_id
1 'polypeptide(L)'
;MAQVWIIGIPLAVGAVLAFISRETPYGYLVVVVGVLGAWLATKSKVGLRVRTGKPVAWAAKHMNLEERKKYYSGWFLIVISFLFSILVHYN
;
A
#
# COMPACT_ATOMS: atom_id res chain seq x y z
N MET A 1 12.76 10.61 16.11
CA MET A 1 13.23 10.01 14.84
C MET A 1 12.19 10.23 13.74
N ALA A 2 12.56 10.90 12.65
CA ALA A 2 11.68 11.12 11.51
C ALA A 2 11.63 9.84 10.65
N GLN A 3 10.52 9.10 10.66
CA GLN A 3 10.30 7.96 9.76
C GLN A 3 10.00 8.44 8.33
N VAL A 4 10.97 9.13 7.70
CA VAL A 4 10.84 9.70 6.34
C VAL A 4 10.68 8.58 5.30
N TRP A 5 11.26 7.40 5.57
CA TRP A 5 11.14 6.20 4.74
C TRP A 5 9.69 5.75 4.46
N ILE A 6 8.74 6.14 5.31
CA ILE A 6 7.32 5.79 5.16
C ILE A 6 6.74 6.33 3.85
N ILE A 7 7.22 7.50 3.39
CA ILE A 7 6.79 8.10 2.12
C ILE A 7 7.27 7.27 0.91
N GLY A 8 8.34 6.48 1.07
CA GLY A 8 8.89 5.63 0.01
C GLY A 8 8.15 4.30 -0.19
N ILE A 9 7.25 3.90 0.71
CA ILE A 9 6.55 2.61 0.65
C ILE A 9 5.68 2.46 -0.61
N PRO A 10 4.88 3.47 -1.02
CA PRO A 10 4.12 3.39 -2.26
C PRO A 10 5.01 3.17 -3.48
N LEU A 11 6.20 3.80 -3.52
CA LEU A 11 7.16 3.62 -4.59
C LEU A 11 7.77 2.21 -4.59
N ALA A 12 8.12 1.69 -3.41
CA ALA A 12 8.64 0.33 -3.28
C ALA A 12 7.62 -0.72 -3.72
N VAL A 13 6.36 -0.58 -3.31
CA VAL A 13 5.26 -1.46 -3.76
C VAL A 13 5.06 -1.37 -5.27
N GLY A 14 5.07 -0.16 -5.82
CA GLY A 14 4.96 0.06 -7.26
C GLY A 14 6.10 -0.60 -8.05
N ALA A 15 7.34 -0.46 -7.58
CA ALA A 15 8.50 -1.08 -8.22
C ALA A 15 8.43 -2.61 -8.21
N VAL A 16 8.02 -3.22 -7.09
CA VAL A 16 7.83 -4.68 -6.97
C VAL A 16 6.75 -5.16 -7.93
N LEU A 17 5.59 -4.51 -7.95
CA LEU A 17 4.49 -4.88 -8.85
C LEU A 17 4.86 -4.68 -10.33
N ALA A 18 5.64 -3.65 -10.65
CA ALA A 18 6.09 -3.37 -12.01
C ALA A 18 7.08 -4.43 -12.48
N PHE A 19 7.93 -4.93 -11.59
CA PHE A 19 8.84 -6.03 -11.89
C PHE A 19 8.08 -7.32 -12.19
N ILE A 20 7.08 -7.66 -11.37
CA ILE A 20 6.29 -8.90 -11.52
C ILE A 20 5.37 -8.81 -12.75
N SER A 21 4.82 -7.64 -13.05
CA SER A 21 3.79 -7.47 -14.08
C SER A 21 4.33 -6.94 -15.41
N ARG A 22 5.65 -6.93 -15.60
CA ARG A 22 6.29 -6.25 -16.74
C ARG A 22 5.82 -6.74 -18.11
N GLU A 23 5.47 -8.02 -18.20
CA GLU A 23 5.12 -8.68 -19.46
C GLU A 23 3.61 -8.87 -19.64
N THR A 24 2.79 -8.35 -18.72
CA THR A 24 1.35 -8.53 -18.79
C THR A 24 0.66 -7.31 -19.42
N PRO A 25 -0.34 -7.51 -20.30
CA PRO A 25 -1.05 -6.41 -20.97
C PRO A 25 -1.76 -5.45 -20.00
N TYR A 26 -2.02 -5.90 -18.76
CA TYR A 26 -2.66 -5.11 -17.70
C TYR A 26 -1.69 -4.72 -16.58
N GLY A 27 -0.39 -4.94 -16.75
CA GLY A 27 0.60 -4.76 -15.69
C GLY A 27 0.68 -3.33 -15.16
N TYR A 28 0.48 -2.33 -16.02
CA TYR A 28 0.39 -0.93 -15.59
C TYR A 28 -0.78 -0.70 -14.62
N LEU A 29 -1.95 -1.26 -14.90
CA LEU A 29 -3.15 -1.07 -14.08
C LEU A 29 -2.97 -1.70 -12.70
N VAL A 30 -2.34 -2.88 -12.66
CA VAL A 30 -1.95 -3.56 -11.43
C VAL A 30 -1.03 -2.71 -10.55
N VAL A 31 0.00 -2.12 -11.17
CA VAL A 31 0.96 -1.23 -10.50
C VAL A 31 0.23 -0.01 -9.92
N VAL A 32 -0.60 0.66 -10.73
CA VAL A 32 -1.35 1.84 -10.27
C VAL A 32 -2.25 1.51 -9.09
N VAL A 33 -3.02 0.42 -9.17
CA VAL A 33 -3.92 0.00 -8.09
C VAL A 33 -3.13 -0.35 -6.81
N GLY A 34 -1.99 -1.00 -6.94
CA GLY A 34 -1.15 -1.36 -5.80
C GLY A 34 -0.47 -0.16 -5.15
N VAL A 35 0.00 0.80 -5.96
CA VAL A 35 0.55 2.08 -5.47
C VAL A 35 -0.51 2.88 -4.74
N LEU A 36 -1.74 2.95 -5.27
CA LEU A 36 -2.86 3.60 -4.60
C LEU A 36 -3.20 2.93 -3.27
N GLY A 37 -3.19 1.59 -3.24
CA GLY A 37 -3.37 0.82 -2.01
C GLY A 37 -2.32 1.14 -0.96
N ALA A 38 -1.05 1.12 -1.36
CA ALA A 38 0.08 1.46 -0.51
C ALA A 38 0.03 2.92 -0.02
N TRP A 39 -0.39 3.84 -0.88
CA TRP A 39 -0.58 5.24 -0.53
C TRP A 39 -1.67 5.42 0.53
N LEU A 40 -2.82 4.75 0.39
CA LEU A 40 -3.90 4.79 1.37
C LEU A 40 -3.45 4.25 2.74
N ALA A 41 -2.81 3.08 2.76
CA ALA A 41 -2.29 2.49 3.99
C ALA A 41 -1.27 3.39 4.68
N THR A 42 -0.37 3.98 3.89
CA THR A 42 0.68 4.91 4.35
C THR A 42 0.07 6.19 4.91
N LYS A 43 -0.87 6.81 4.20
CA LYS A 43 -1.55 8.04 4.63
C LYS A 43 -2.29 7.85 5.94
N SER A 44 -2.96 6.70 6.12
CA SER A 44 -3.61 6.36 7.40
C SER A 44 -2.62 6.29 8.56
N LYS A 45 -1.42 5.75 8.33
CA LYS A 45 -0.37 5.64 9.36
C LYS A 45 0.26 6.99 9.70
N VAL A 46 0.48 7.83 8.70
CA VAL A 46 0.96 9.19 8.90
C VAL A 46 -0.08 10.01 9.67
N GLY A 47 -1.37 9.89 9.32
CA GLY A 47 -2.47 10.52 10.05
C GLY A 47 -2.50 10.12 11.54
N LEU A 48 -2.38 8.83 11.83
CA LEU A 48 -2.29 8.33 13.20
C LEU A 48 -1.11 8.93 13.97
N ARG A 49 0.06 9.01 13.33
CA ARG A 49 1.27 9.59 13.94
C ARG A 49 1.10 11.08 14.20
N VAL A 50 0.53 11.84 13.26
CA VAL A 50 0.25 13.27 13.44
C VAL A 50 -0.69 13.47 14.63
N ARG A 51 -1.71 12.62 14.77
CA ARG A 51 -2.70 12.70 15.85
C ARG A 51 -2.18 12.27 17.22
N THR A 52 -1.33 11.24 17.28
CA THR A 52 -0.91 10.62 18.56
C THR A 52 0.50 10.95 18.99
N GLY A 53 1.32 11.52 18.10
CA GLY A 53 2.76 11.75 18.32
C GLY A 53 3.59 10.47 18.43
N LYS A 54 2.96 9.29 18.40
CA LYS A 54 3.63 8.00 18.58
C LYS A 54 4.34 7.55 17.29
N PRO A 55 5.40 6.72 17.40
CA PRO A 55 6.00 6.08 16.24
C PRO A 55 4.96 5.30 15.44
N VAL A 56 5.12 5.27 14.10
CA VAL A 56 4.26 4.45 13.25
C VAL A 56 4.50 2.98 13.56
N ALA A 57 3.43 2.32 14.01
CA ALA A 57 3.33 0.87 14.11
C ALA A 57 2.40 0.35 13.00
N TRP A 58 2.77 -0.73 12.32
CA TRP A 58 1.96 -1.34 11.25
C TRP A 58 0.73 -2.12 11.76
N ALA A 59 0.44 -2.09 13.06
CA ALA A 59 -0.82 -2.61 13.60
C ALA A 59 -1.96 -1.59 13.48
N ALA A 60 -3.20 -2.03 13.28
CA ALA A 60 -4.38 -1.15 13.31
C ALA A 60 -4.72 -0.60 14.72
N LYS A 61 -3.88 -0.91 15.72
CA LYS A 61 -4.02 -0.46 17.09
C LYS A 61 -3.98 1.08 17.15
N HIS A 62 -4.88 1.67 17.92
CA HIS A 62 -5.03 3.12 18.11
C HIS A 62 -5.55 3.92 16.89
N MET A 63 -5.84 3.26 15.76
CA MET A 63 -6.52 3.91 14.63
C MET A 63 -7.99 4.17 14.94
N ASN A 64 -8.48 5.35 14.56
CA ASN A 64 -9.90 5.63 14.53
C ASN A 64 -10.59 4.83 13.39
N LEU A 65 -11.92 4.87 13.32
CA LEU A 65 -12.68 4.07 12.35
C LEU A 65 -12.32 4.42 10.89
N GLU A 66 -12.10 5.69 10.58
CA GLU A 66 -11.83 6.17 9.23
C GLU A 66 -10.40 5.81 8.77
N GLU A 67 -9.40 6.04 9.62
CA GLU A 67 -8.00 5.63 9.44
C GLU A 67 -7.92 4.12 9.20
N ARG A 68 -8.68 3.35 9.99
CA ARG A 68 -8.75 1.89 9.91
C ARG A 68 -9.39 1.40 8.61
N LYS A 69 -10.50 2.03 8.17
CA LYS A 69 -11.12 1.73 6.87
C LYS A 69 -10.13 1.97 5.73
N LYS A 70 -9.53 3.16 5.66
CA LYS A 70 -8.52 3.50 4.64
C LYS A 70 -7.31 2.56 4.68
N TYR A 71 -6.88 2.17 5.88
CA TYR A 71 -5.78 1.23 6.07
C TYR A 71 -6.10 -0.16 5.49
N TYR A 72 -7.25 -0.74 5.82
CA TYR A 72 -7.65 -2.04 5.29
C TYR A 72 -7.99 -2.00 3.80
N SER A 73 -8.64 -0.94 3.32
CA SER A 73 -8.83 -0.74 1.89
C SER A 73 -7.50 -0.66 1.15
N GLY A 74 -6.50 0.03 1.73
CA GLY A 74 -5.15 0.08 1.18
C GLY A 74 -4.52 -1.31 1.06
N TRP A 75 -4.54 -2.09 2.13
CA TRP A 75 -4.05 -3.48 2.12
C TRP A 75 -4.80 -4.38 1.14
N PHE A 76 -6.12 -4.25 1.09
CA PHE A 76 -6.96 -5.01 0.17
C PHE A 76 -6.56 -4.76 -1.30
N LEU A 77 -6.34 -3.50 -1.68
CA LEU A 77 -5.90 -3.15 -3.03
C LEU A 77 -4.50 -3.71 -3.33
N ILE A 78 -3.56 -3.64 -2.37
CA ILE A 78 -2.22 -4.23 -2.56
C ILE A 78 -2.31 -5.74 -2.79
N VAL A 79 -3.09 -6.44 -1.96
CA VAL A 79 -3.24 -7.90 -2.06
C VAL A 79 -3.90 -8.29 -3.37
N ILE A 80 -4.97 -7.60 -3.79
CA ILE A 80 -5.62 -7.87 -5.08
C ILE A 80 -4.68 -7.59 -6.25
N SER A 81 -3.95 -6.48 -6.24
CA SER A 81 -2.95 -6.19 -7.28
C SER A 81 -1.91 -7.31 -7.36
N PHE A 82 -1.42 -7.78 -6.21
CA PHE A 82 -0.44 -8.86 -6.17
C PHE A 82 -1.00 -10.18 -6.71
N LEU A 83 -2.21 -10.57 -6.29
CA LEU A 83 -2.88 -11.77 -6.77
C LEU A 83 -3.17 -11.70 -8.27
N PHE A 84 -3.58 -10.55 -8.78
CA PHE A 84 -3.82 -10.35 -10.21
C PHE A 84 -2.51 -10.39 -11.00
N SER A 85 -1.42 -9.83 -10.46
CA SER A 85 -0.07 -9.94 -11.06
C SER A 85 0.30 -11.40 -11.29
N ILE A 86 0.10 -12.24 -10.26
CA ILE A 86 0.36 -13.67 -10.30
C ILE A 86 -0.58 -14.32 -11.33
N LEU A 87 -1.89 -14.12 -11.21
CA LEU A 87 -2.87 -14.77 -12.08
C LEU A 87 -2.60 -14.52 -13.57
N VAL A 88 -2.23 -13.30 -13.95
CA VAL A 88 -1.96 -12.94 -15.35
C VAL A 88 -0.57 -13.39 -15.81
N HIS A 89 0.38 -13.60 -14.90
CA HIS A 89 1.71 -14.09 -15.25
C HIS A 89 1.78 -15.62 -15.41
N TYR A 90 0.89 -16.37 -14.74
CA TYR A 90 0.85 -17.83 -14.77
C TYR A 90 -0.23 -18.43 -15.69
N ASN A 91 -1.02 -17.59 -16.37
CA ASN A 91 -1.96 -17.98 -17.44
C ASN A 91 -1.44 -17.53 -18.80
#